data_AF-A0A8C6SIN2-F1
#
_entry.id   AF-A0A8C6SIN2-F1
#
_cell.length_a   1.000
_cell.length_b   1.000
_cell.length_c   1.000
_cell.angle_alpha   90.00
_cell.angle_beta   90.00
_cell.angle_gamma   90.00
#
_symmetry.space_group_name_H-M   'P 1'
#
loop_
_entity.id
_entity.type
_entity.pdbx_description
1 polymer ?
#
loop_
_entity_poly.entity_id
_entity_poly.type
_entity_poly.pdbx_seq_one_letter_code
_entity_poly.pdbx_strand_id
1 'polypeptide(L)'
;MSLARDLLHPICSEERRRHKKKRLVQCPNSYFMDVKCTGCYRITTIFSHSQTVVPCPGCSTVLCQPSGGKCRLTEGHYGSSIISIRILSLLSATESCFFPSFSQVVPLEENILNF
;
A
#
# COMPACT_ATOMS: atom_id res chain seq x y z
N MET A 1 -37.88 -8.19 -12.85
CA MET A 1 -37.66 -8.33 -11.40
C MET A 1 -36.25 -8.87 -11.22
N SER A 2 -35.32 -8.05 -10.74
CA SER A 2 -33.95 -8.52 -10.46
C SER A 2 -33.99 -9.49 -9.29
N LEU A 3 -33.36 -10.65 -9.45
CA LEU A 3 -33.15 -11.62 -8.36
C LEU A 3 -32.59 -10.92 -7.11
N ALA A 4 -33.00 -11.39 -5.93
CA ALA A 4 -32.54 -10.86 -4.66
C ALA A 4 -31.00 -10.84 -4.62
N ARG A 5 -30.39 -9.67 -4.47
CA ARG A 5 -28.95 -9.52 -4.29
C ARG A 5 -28.61 -9.88 -2.85
N ASP A 6 -27.66 -10.79 -2.66
CA ASP A 6 -27.11 -11.07 -1.34
C ASP A 6 -26.31 -9.86 -0.85
N LEU A 7 -26.79 -9.24 0.24
CA LEU A 7 -26.20 -8.05 0.85
C LEU A 7 -25.09 -8.40 1.85
N LEU A 8 -25.09 -9.63 2.35
CA LEU A 8 -24.16 -10.07 3.41
C LEU A 8 -22.86 -10.61 2.82
N HIS A 9 -22.89 -11.17 1.61
CA HIS A 9 -21.73 -11.78 0.97
C HIS A 9 -21.52 -11.23 -0.46
N PRO A 10 -21.11 -9.96 -0.61
CA PRO A 10 -20.77 -9.42 -1.91
C PRO A 10 -19.53 -10.10 -2.50
N ILE A 11 -19.48 -10.23 -3.83
CA ILE A 11 -18.28 -10.71 -4.53
C ILE A 11 -17.13 -9.69 -4.41
N CYS A 12 -15.90 -10.17 -4.26
CA CYS A 12 -14.72 -9.31 -4.03
C CYS A 12 -14.49 -8.25 -5.12
N SER A 13 -14.78 -8.59 -6.38
CA SER A 13 -14.66 -7.67 -7.52
C SER A 13 -15.60 -6.47 -7.40
N GLU A 14 -16.82 -6.69 -6.90
CA GLU A 14 -17.82 -5.65 -6.74
C GLU A 14 -17.49 -4.72 -5.56
N GLU A 15 -16.97 -5.28 -4.47
CA GLU A 15 -16.57 -4.50 -3.30
C GLU A 15 -15.37 -3.57 -3.57
N ARG A 16 -14.43 -4.01 -4.43
CA ARG A 16 -13.31 -3.17 -4.88
C ARG A 16 -13.75 -1.96 -5.69
N ARG A 17 -14.77 -2.13 -6.56
CA ARG A 17 -15.37 -1.07 -7.37
C ARG A 17 -16.13 -0.04 -6.53
N ARG A 18 -16.64 -0.45 -5.36
CA ARG A 18 -17.34 0.48 -4.46
C ARG A 18 -16.36 1.50 -3.88
N HIS A 19 -16.86 2.72 -3.72
CA HIS A 19 -16.13 3.77 -3.00
C HIS A 19 -15.80 3.29 -1.59
N LYS A 20 -14.64 3.69 -1.05
CA LYS A 20 -14.15 3.29 0.27
C LYS A 20 -15.20 3.43 1.39
N LYS A 21 -16.09 4.44 1.29
CA LYS A 21 -17.17 4.66 2.24
C LYS A 21 -18.48 3.87 2.04
N LYS A 22 -18.60 3.13 0.94
CA LYS A 22 -19.83 2.38 0.58
C LYS A 22 -19.60 0.87 0.53
N ARG A 23 -18.43 0.42 1.01
CA ARG A 23 -18.11 -1.00 1.20
C ARG A 23 -18.84 -1.53 2.42
N LEU A 24 -18.97 -2.86 2.51
CA LEU A 24 -19.62 -3.51 3.65
C LEU A 24 -18.89 -3.13 4.94
N VAL A 25 -17.55 -3.20 4.88
CA VAL A 25 -16.66 -2.68 5.92
C VAL A 25 -15.83 -1.54 5.34
N GLN A 26 -15.75 -0.46 6.09
CA GLN A 26 -15.01 0.73 5.70
C GLN A 26 -13.51 0.46 5.79
N CYS A 27 -12.78 0.61 4.69
CA CYS A 27 -11.33 0.48 4.67
C CYS A 27 -10.68 1.58 3.81
N PRO A 28 -9.54 2.13 4.25
CA PRO A 28 -8.80 3.12 3.45
C PRO A 28 -8.23 2.46 2.18
N ASN A 29 -8.09 3.26 1.11
CA ASN A 29 -7.42 2.83 -0.14
C ASN A 29 -5.92 3.17 -0.15
N SER A 30 -5.42 3.78 0.93
CA SER A 30 -4.03 4.19 1.09
C SER A 30 -3.21 3.09 1.74
N TYR A 31 -1.91 3.04 1.43
CA TYR A 31 -0.99 2.03 1.94
C TYR A 31 0.38 2.63 2.22
N PHE A 32 1.18 1.91 3.01
CA PHE A 32 2.60 2.19 3.18
C PHE A 32 3.40 1.31 2.21
N MET A 33 4.44 1.88 1.62
CA MET A 33 5.32 1.19 0.66
C MET A 33 6.78 1.40 1.05
N ASP A 34 7.61 0.39 0.80
CA ASP A 34 9.03 0.45 1.05
C ASP A 34 9.76 0.87 -0.23
N VAL A 35 10.45 2.01 -0.18
CA VAL A 35 11.22 2.55 -1.30
C VAL A 35 12.70 2.49 -0.96
N LYS A 36 13.50 1.99 -1.91
CA LYS A 36 14.96 1.93 -1.80
C LYS A 36 15.59 3.17 -2.45
N CYS A 37 16.44 3.92 -1.72
CA CYS A 37 17.28 4.98 -2.34
C CYS A 37 18.39 4.32 -3.17
N THR A 38 18.58 4.74 -4.42
CA THR A 38 19.69 4.29 -5.29
C THR A 38 21.07 4.73 -4.79
N GLY A 39 21.15 5.83 -4.04
CA GLY A 39 22.42 6.35 -3.50
C GLY A 39 22.86 5.73 -2.18
N CYS A 40 21.94 5.44 -1.26
CA CYS A 40 22.29 4.95 0.10
C CYS A 40 21.85 3.52 0.39
N TYR A 41 21.11 2.85 -0.51
CA TYR A 41 20.51 1.52 -0.34
C TYR A 41 19.65 1.33 0.93
N ARG A 42 19.37 2.41 1.67
CA ARG A 42 18.47 2.41 2.81
C ARG A 42 17.03 2.29 2.32
N ILE A 43 16.27 1.48 3.03
CA ILE A 43 14.84 1.28 2.83
C ILE A 43 14.12 2.33 3.69
N THR A 44 13.23 3.10 3.07
CA THR A 44 12.37 4.06 3.77
C THR A 44 10.91 3.69 3.51
N THR A 45 10.12 3.61 4.58
CA THR A 45 8.67 3.44 4.52
C THR A 45 8.02 4.77 4.14
N ILE A 46 7.30 4.81 3.02
CA ILE A 46 6.63 6.01 2.51
C ILE A 46 5.12 5.75 2.45
N PHE A 47 4.33 6.78 2.77
CA PHE A 47 2.88 6.73 2.61
C PHE A 47 2.47 7.01 1.15
N SER A 48 1.55 6.20 0.60
CA SER A 48 1.15 6.28 -0.80
C SER A 48 0.51 7.61 -1.23
N HIS A 49 -0.06 8.37 -0.28
CA HIS A 49 -0.67 9.69 -0.49
C HIS A 49 -0.01 10.78 0.39
N SER A 50 1.31 10.72 0.56
CA SER A 50 2.09 11.77 1.23
C SER A 50 1.82 13.15 0.61
N GLN A 51 1.52 14.13 1.47
CA GLN A 51 1.33 15.54 1.09
C GLN A 51 2.66 16.31 1.13
N THR A 52 3.66 15.79 1.82
CA THR A 52 4.98 16.39 1.94
C THR A 52 5.98 15.69 1.03
N VAL A 53 6.98 16.44 0.57
CA VAL A 53 8.16 15.87 -0.09
C VAL A 53 8.90 15.00 0.94
N VAL A 54 9.20 13.75 0.59
CA VAL A 54 9.90 12.81 1.48
C VAL A 54 11.35 12.66 1.02
N PRO A 55 12.32 13.26 1.74
CA PRO A 55 13.74 13.03 1.49
C PRO A 55 14.21 11.75 2.18
N CYS A 56 15.20 11.07 1.60
CA CYS A 56 15.90 9.99 2.29
C CYS A 56 16.76 10.54 3.45
N PRO A 57 16.80 9.89 4.63
CA PRO A 57 17.61 10.34 5.77
C PRO A 57 19.13 10.29 5.56
N GLY A 58 19.61 9.62 4.50
CA GLY A 58 21.06 9.49 4.21
C GLY A 58 21.52 10.29 2.99
N CYS A 59 20.83 10.13 1.85
CA CYS A 59 21.21 10.73 0.56
C CYS A 59 20.62 12.14 0.35
N SER A 60 19.75 12.63 1.26
CA SER A 60 18.89 13.83 1.14
C SER A 60 18.12 13.97 -0.19
N THR A 61 18.15 12.91 -1.01
CA THR A 61 17.52 12.83 -2.31
C THR A 61 16.02 12.71 -2.13
N VAL A 62 15.28 13.40 -3.00
CA VAL A 62 13.82 13.38 -3.02
C VAL A 62 13.34 12.03 -3.57
N LEU A 63 12.68 11.24 -2.72
CA LEU A 63 12.15 9.93 -3.09
C LEU A 63 10.78 10.02 -3.74
N CYS A 64 9.93 10.91 -3.22
CA CYS A 64 8.61 11.15 -3.77
C CYS A 64 8.21 12.63 -3.72
N GLN A 65 7.47 13.04 -4.75
CA GLN A 65 6.83 14.34 -4.84
C GLN A 65 5.32 14.20 -4.53
N PRO A 66 4.75 15.15 -3.75
CA PRO A 66 3.32 15.15 -3.48
C PRO A 66 2.53 15.45 -4.75
N SER A 67 1.36 14.82 -4.87
CA SER A 67 0.40 15.09 -5.94
C SER A 67 -1.00 15.15 -5.33
N GLY A 68 -2.01 15.55 -6.11
CA GLY A 68 -3.41 15.50 -5.65
C GLY A 68 -3.95 14.09 -5.38
N GLY A 69 -3.20 13.05 -5.76
CA GLY A 69 -3.57 11.65 -5.62
C GLY A 69 -2.46 10.82 -4.99
N LYS A 70 -2.00 9.78 -5.67
CA LYS A 70 -0.84 8.99 -5.23
C LYS A 70 0.45 9.79 -5.47
N CYS A 71 1.41 9.70 -4.57
CA CYS A 71 2.69 10.37 -4.72
C CYS A 71 3.39 9.93 -6.00
N ARG A 72 4.11 10.87 -6.64
CA ARG A 72 4.97 10.56 -7.77
C ARG A 72 6.33 10.16 -7.24
N LEU A 73 6.76 8.93 -7.53
CA LEU A 73 8.12 8.49 -7.21
C LEU A 73 9.09 9.07 -8.25
N THR A 74 10.30 9.41 -7.81
CA THR A 74 11.35 9.83 -8.75
C THR A 74 11.81 8.60 -9.56
N GLU A 75 12.01 8.80 -10.88
CA GLU A 75 12.51 7.79 -11.83
C GLU A 75 13.76 7.10 -11.26
N GLY A 76 13.81 5.75 -11.28
CA GLY A 76 14.97 4.98 -10.80
C GLY A 76 14.85 4.40 -9.40
N HIS A 77 13.84 4.78 -8.61
CA HIS A 77 13.50 4.09 -7.36
C HIS A 77 12.54 2.93 -7.63
N TYR A 78 12.98 1.98 -8.44
CA TYR A 78 12.23 0.75 -8.63
C TYR A 78 12.27 -0.02 -7.31
N GLY A 79 11.11 -0.18 -6.68
CA GLY A 79 10.86 -1.30 -5.77
C GLY A 79 10.90 -2.60 -6.58
N SER A 80 12.05 -2.92 -7.17
CA SER A 80 12.24 -4.17 -7.89
C SER A 80 12.26 -5.30 -6.85
N SER A 81 11.37 -6.25 -7.09
CA SER A 81 11.14 -7.50 -6.36
C SER A 81 10.59 -7.37 -4.94
N ILE A 82 9.26 -7.53 -4.85
CA ILE A 82 8.58 -8.52 -3.99
C ILE A 82 9.52 -9.15 -2.95
N ILE A 83 9.52 -8.62 -1.73
CA ILE A 83 9.83 -9.40 -0.53
C ILE A 83 8.48 -9.62 0.14
N SER A 84 7.72 -10.56 -0.42
CA SER A 84 7.49 -11.87 0.22
C SER A 84 6.87 -11.72 1.60
N ILE A 85 5.59 -12.09 1.65
CA ILE A 85 4.99 -12.66 2.86
C ILE A 85 5.89 -13.82 3.30
N ARG A 86 6.75 -13.59 4.30
CA ARG A 86 7.29 -14.55 5.27
C ARG A 86 7.57 -13.74 6.52
N ILE A 87 6.73 -13.84 7.55
CA ILE A 87 7.01 -14.71 8.70
C ILE A 87 8.52 -14.85 8.90
N LEU A 88 9.12 -13.83 9.53
CA LEU A 88 10.03 -14.06 10.64
C LEU A 88 9.24 -13.70 11.89
N SER A 89 8.45 -14.66 12.34
CA SER A 89 8.10 -14.79 13.74
C SER A 89 9.38 -14.85 14.57
N LEU A 90 9.42 -14.09 15.68
CA LEU A 90 10.31 -14.22 16.84
C LEU A 90 11.62 -13.42 16.83
N LEU A 91 11.51 -12.10 17.03
CA LEU A 91 12.31 -11.23 17.92
C LEU A 91 11.99 -9.80 17.47
N SER A 92 11.25 -8.95 18.16
CA SER A 92 11.15 -8.72 19.60
C SER A 92 9.76 -8.21 19.94
N ALA A 93 9.13 -8.86 20.92
CA ALA A 93 8.13 -8.21 21.75
C ALA A 93 8.70 -6.88 22.29
N THR A 94 7.81 -5.92 22.53
CA THR A 94 8.04 -4.55 23.00
C THR A 94 8.38 -3.54 21.90
N GLU A 95 7.34 -2.98 21.27
CA GLU A 95 7.08 -1.53 21.32
C GLU A 95 5.67 -1.24 20.80
N SER A 96 4.77 -1.14 21.78
CA SER A 96 3.58 -0.26 21.85
C SER A 96 2.90 0.19 20.55
N CYS A 97 1.66 -0.27 20.41
CA CYS A 97 0.54 0.48 19.81
C CYS A 97 0.56 0.69 18.30
N PHE A 98 0.50 -0.38 17.49
CA PHE A 98 -0.07 -0.26 16.14
C PHE A 98 -0.76 -1.56 15.69
N PHE A 99 -1.91 -1.84 16.27
CA PHE A 99 -2.90 -2.71 15.64
C PHE A 99 -3.78 -1.86 14.74
N PRO A 100 -3.75 -2.09 13.42
CA PRO A 100 -5.00 -2.43 12.76
C PRO A 100 -4.87 -3.80 12.07
N SER A 101 -5.62 -4.76 12.62
CA SER A 101 -6.35 -5.81 11.89
C SER A 101 -5.81 -6.26 10.53
N PHE A 102 -4.97 -7.29 10.59
CA PHE A 102 -5.17 -8.60 9.98
C PHE A 102 -6.14 -8.71 8.76
N SER A 103 -5.54 -9.14 7.65
CA SER A 103 -6.09 -10.12 6.69
C SER A 103 -7.19 -9.68 5.72
N GLN A 104 -6.74 -9.21 4.56
CA GLN A 104 -7.18 -9.82 3.30
C GLN A 104 -6.00 -9.88 2.32
N VAL A 105 -5.38 -11.05 2.28
CA VAL A 105 -4.64 -11.55 1.14
C VAL A 105 -5.59 -11.49 -0.07
N VAL A 106 -5.21 -10.73 -1.09
CA VAL A 106 -5.70 -11.02 -2.44
C VAL A 106 -4.48 -11.13 -3.34
N PRO A 107 -4.24 -12.30 -3.96
CA PRO A 107 -3.26 -12.42 -5.02
C PRO A 107 -3.73 -11.51 -6.16
N LEU A 108 -2.89 -10.55 -6.53
CA LEU A 108 -3.11 -9.69 -7.69
C LEU A 108 -1.98 -9.98 -8.67
N GLU A 109 -2.02 -11.18 -9.23
CA GLU A 109 -1.57 -11.32 -10.61
C GLU A 109 -2.49 -10.48 -11.50
N GLU A 110 -1.88 -9.91 -12.53
CA GLU A 110 -2.47 -9.18 -13.65
C GLU A 110 -2.98 -7.76 -13.36
N ASN A 111 -2.04 -6.80 -13.37
CA ASN A 111 -1.95 -5.80 -14.44
C ASN A 111 -0.90 -4.73 -14.09
N ILE A 112 0.36 -5.08 -14.32
CA ILE A 112 1.40 -4.10 -14.65
C ILE A 112 1.38 -4.02 -16.17
N LEU A 113 0.59 -3.10 -16.70
CA LEU A 113 0.72 -2.42 -17.99
C LEU A 113 -0.63 -1.78 -18.29
N ASN A 114 -0.81 -0.53 -17.86
CA ASN A 114 -1.42 0.52 -18.67
C ASN A 114 -1.29 1.83 -17.88
N PHE A 115 -0.27 2.60 -18.29
CA PHE A 115 -0.05 4.04 -18.16
C PHE A 115 -0.41 4.74 -16.83
#